data_AF-K6TWW4-F1
#
_entry.id   AF-K6TWW4-F1
#
_cell.length_a   1.000
_cell.length_b   1.000
_cell.length_c   1.000
_cell.angle_alpha   90.00
_cell.angle_beta   90.00
_cell.angle_gamma   90.00
#
_symmetry.space_group_name_H-M   'P 1'
#
loop_
_entity.id
_entity.type
_entity.pdbx_description
1 polymer ?
#
loop_
_entity_poly.entity_id
_entity_poly.type
_entity_poly.pdbx_seq_one_letter_code
_entity_poly.pdbx_strand_id
1 'polypeptide(L)' 'MIVVNCPLKQDDIIKIVENIEIENKKVFKYAKKQAIKIYFESDYNNVEACSIIKKVIKESELGKVLYFNVVAE' A
#
# COMPACT_ATOMS: atom_id res chain seq x y z
N MET A 1 11.42 3.34 1.50
CA MET A 1 10.13 2.91 2.11
C MET A 1 9.00 3.28 1.16
N ILE A 2 7.87 2.59 1.21
CA ILE A 2 6.69 2.96 0.42
C ILE A 2 5.68 3.67 1.30
N VAL A 3 5.10 4.76 0.80
CA VAL A 3 4.09 5.54 1.50
C VAL A 3 2.81 5.53 0.71
N VAL A 4 1.74 5.04 1.35
CA VAL A 4 0.37 5.19 0.86
C VAL A 4 -0.28 6.35 1.59
N ASN A 5 -0.56 7.42 0.86
CA ASN A 5 -1.34 8.55 1.35
C ASN A 5 -2.82 8.22 1.20
N CYS A 6 -3.51 7.96 2.31
CA CYS A 6 -4.96 7.73 2.32
C CYS A 6 -5.57 8.25 3.63
N PRO A 7 -6.41 9.31 3.58
CA PRO A 7 -7.00 9.87 4.80
C PRO A 7 -8.00 8.95 5.49
N LEU A 8 -8.71 8.11 4.73
CA LEU A 8 -9.81 7.29 5.21
C LEU A 8 -9.47 5.80 5.10
N LYS A 9 -10.14 4.97 5.91
CA LYS A 9 -10.05 3.49 5.80
C LYS A 9 -8.61 2.94 5.87
N GLN A 10 -7.73 3.62 6.63
CA GLN A 10 -6.30 3.28 6.67
C GLN A 10 -6.04 1.83 7.10
N ASP A 11 -6.79 1.32 8.07
CA ASP A 11 -6.62 -0.06 8.54
C ASP A 11 -7.03 -1.10 7.48
N ASP A 12 -8.00 -0.77 6.62
CA ASP A 12 -8.36 -1.63 5.47
C ASP A 12 -7.31 -1.56 4.37
N ILE A 13 -6.75 -0.37 4.10
CA ILE A 13 -5.61 -0.21 3.18
C ILE A 13 -4.40 -1.00 3.66
N ILE A 14 -4.10 -0.97 4.97
CA ILE A 14 -3.04 -1.78 5.57
C ILE A 14 -3.27 -3.26 5.28
N LYS A 15 -4.48 -3.77 5.55
CA LYS A 15 -4.82 -5.17 5.27
C LYS A 15 -4.70 -5.53 3.79
N ILE A 16 -5.14 -4.65 2.89
CA ILE A 16 -5.02 -4.87 1.44
C ILE A 16 -3.54 -5.01 1.06
N VAL A 17 -2.68 -4.09 1.51
CA VAL A 17 -1.26 -4.08 1.15
C VAL A 17 -0.50 -5.25 1.79
N GLU A 18 -0.75 -5.57 3.05
CA GLU A 18 -0.11 -6.71 3.74
C GLU A 18 -0.59 -8.09 3.25
N ASN A 19 -1.67 -8.15 2.47
CA ASN A 19 -2.16 -9.38 1.85
C ASN A 19 -1.72 -9.53 0.39
N ILE A 20 -0.89 -8.61 -0.13
CA ILE A 20 -0.28 -8.80 -1.45
C ILE A 20 0.75 -9.91 -1.36
N GLU A 21 0.51 -10.96 -2.13
CA GLU A 21 1.42 -12.10 -2.25
C GLU A 21 1.97 -12.19 -3.67
N ILE A 22 3.29 -12.39 -3.76
CA ILE A 22 4.00 -12.70 -5.01
C ILE A 22 4.81 -13.95 -4.73
N GLU A 23 4.67 -14.96 -5.60
CA GLU A 23 5.32 -16.27 -5.41
C GLU A 23 5.01 -16.91 -4.03
N ASN A 24 3.76 -16.75 -3.55
CA ASN A 24 3.28 -17.21 -2.23
C ASN A 24 4.01 -16.61 -1.02
N LYS A 25 4.61 -15.42 -1.17
CA LYS A 25 5.24 -14.69 -0.08
C LYS A 25 4.58 -13.32 0.08
N LYS A 26 4.34 -12.91 1.33
CA LYS A 26 3.97 -11.52 1.66
C LYS A 26 5.18 -10.62 1.48
N VAL A 27 5.06 -9.66 0.57
CA VAL A 27 6.19 -8.84 0.08
C VAL A 27 6.17 -7.40 0.58
N PHE A 28 5.09 -7.02 1.27
CA PHE A 28 4.97 -5.75 1.97
C PHE A 28 4.64 -5.97 3.44
N LYS A 29 5.20 -5.12 4.29
CA LYS A 29 4.98 -5.16 5.73
C LYS A 29 4.66 -3.77 6.24
N TYR A 30 3.60 -3.65 7.04
CA TYR A 30 3.26 -2.38 7.68
C TYR A 30 4.34 -1.97 8.68
N ALA A 31 4.80 -0.72 8.57
CA ALA A 31 5.79 -0.15 9.48
C ALA A 31 5.13 0.79 10.51
N LYS A 32 4.39 1.80 10.04
CA LYS A 32 3.74 2.81 10.89
C LYS A 32 2.69 3.63 10.12
N LYS A 33 1.88 4.41 10.84
CA LYS A 33 1.04 5.47 10.27
C LYS A 33 1.31 6.82 10.92
N GLN A 34 1.25 7.89 10.13
CA GLN A 34 1.41 9.27 10.58
C GLN A 34 0.50 10.19 9.76
N ALA A 35 -0.51 10.78 10.42
CA ALA A 35 -1.58 11.53 9.76
C ALA A 35 -2.24 10.70 8.64
N ILE A 36 -2.13 11.14 7.38
CA ILE A 36 -2.68 10.44 6.21
C ILE A 36 -1.71 9.43 5.60
N LYS A 37 -0.47 9.37 6.09
CA LYS A 37 0.59 8.53 5.55
C LYS A 37 0.61 7.17 6.23
N ILE A 38 0.62 6.11 5.42
CA ILE A 38 0.80 4.73 5.85
C ILE A 38 2.12 4.24 5.25
N TYR A 39 3.03 3.79 6.09
CA TYR A 39 4.38 3.39 5.72
C TYR A 39 4.49 1.87 5.62
N PHE A 40 5.13 1.39 4.55
CA PHE A 40 5.40 -0.01 4.31
C PHE A 40 6.87 -0.26 3.98
N GLU A 41 7.39 -1.37 4.50
CA GLU A 41 8.61 -2.01 4.03
C GLU A 41 8.28 -2.88 2.79
N SER A 42 9.24 -3.05 1.89
CA SER A 42 9.09 -3.74 0.60
C SER A 42 10.35 -4.53 0.28
N ASP A 43 10.19 -5.76 -0.18
CA ASP A 43 11.28 -6.58 -0.72
C ASP A 43 11.68 -6.18 -2.16
N TYR A 44 10.85 -5.37 -2.83
CA TYR A 44 11.07 -4.88 -4.20
C TYR A 44 11.63 -3.46 -4.22
N ASN A 45 12.20 -3.09 -5.38
CA ASN A 45 12.59 -1.70 -5.62
C ASN A 45 11.39 -0.75 -5.58
N ASN A 46 11.67 0.52 -5.30
CA ASN A 46 10.64 1.55 -5.05
C ASN A 46 9.62 1.70 -6.19
N VAL A 47 10.06 1.60 -7.45
CA VAL A 47 9.20 1.80 -8.63
C VAL A 47 8.20 0.66 -8.77
N GLU A 48 8.69 -0.59 -8.70
CA GLU A 48 7.87 -1.79 -8.77
C GLU A 48 6.89 -1.85 -7.61
N ALA A 49 7.38 -1.62 -6.39
CA ALA A 49 6.59 -1.63 -5.17
C ALA A 49 5.42 -0.64 -5.22
N CYS A 50 5.67 0.60 -5.66
CA CYS A 50 4.62 1.60 -5.84
C CYS A 50 3.59 1.18 -6.89
N SER A 51 4.04 0.61 -8.01
CA SER A 51 3.16 0.14 -9.09
C SER A 51 2.24 -0.99 -8.63
N ILE A 52 2.80 -1.99 -7.94
CA ILE A 52 2.07 -3.14 -7.40
C ILE A 52 1.01 -2.67 -6.40
N ILE A 53 1.40 -1.89 -5.39
CA ILE A 53 0.48 -1.39 -4.36
C ILE A 53 -0.64 -0.56 -4.99
N LYS A 54 -0.28 0.36 -5.90
CA LYS A 54 -1.27 1.22 -6.57
C LYS A 54 -2.27 0.40 -7.37
N LYS A 55 -1.81 -0.62 -8.10
CA LYS A 55 -2.67 -1.52 -8.88
C LYS A 55 -3.67 -2.24 -7.97
N VAL A 56 -3.18 -2.92 -6.93
CA VAL A 56 -4.02 -3.73 -6.03
C VAL A 56 -5.04 -2.86 -5.30
N ILE A 57 -4.65 -1.68 -4.79
CA ILE A 57 -5.60 -0.78 -4.13
C ILE A 57 -6.67 -0.33 -5.13
N LYS A 58 -6.32 0.07 -6.37
CA LYS A 58 -7.31 0.48 -7.40
C LYS A 58 -8.30 -0.63 -7.76
N GLU A 59 -7.86 -1.88 -7.75
CA GLU A 59 -8.72 -3.04 -8.07
C GLU A 59 -9.67 -3.39 -6.92
N SER A 60 -9.36 -2.98 -5.68
CA SER A 60 -10.26 -3.16 -4.54
C SER A 60 -11.50 -2.27 -4.62
N GLU A 61 -12.58 -2.68 -3.94
CA GLU A 61 -13.81 -1.87 -3.81
C GLU A 61 -13.53 -0.49 -3.18
N LEU A 62 -12.55 -0.40 -2.29
CA LEU A 62 -12.17 0.86 -1.65
C LEU A 62 -11.43 1.79 -2.60
N GLY A 63 -10.48 1.31 -3.39
CA GLY A 63 -9.69 2.16 -4.27
C GLY A 63 -10.47 2.75 -5.46
N LYS A 64 -11.66 2.24 -5.74
CA LYS A 64 -12.60 2.83 -6.72
C LYS A 64 -13.24 4.13 -6.22
N VAL A 65 -13.35 4.31 -4.89
CA VAL A 65 -14.08 5.44 -4.29
C VAL A 65 -13.20 6.34 -3.42
N LEU A 66 -12.07 5.83 -2.92
CA LEU A 66 -11.15 6.59 -2.08
C LEU A 66 -10.15 7.38 -2.92
N TYR A 67 -9.86 8.61 -2.48
CA TYR A 67 -8.69 9.32 -2.93
C TYR A 67 -7.44 8.78 -2.23
N PHE A 68 -6.45 8.35 -3.00
CA PHE A 68 -5.16 7.90 -2.47
C PHE A 68 -4.01 8.17 -3.44
N ASN A 69 -2.79 8.17 -2.92
CA ASN A 69 -1.56 8.22 -3.70
C ASN A 69 -0.50 7.29 -3.11
N VAL A 70 0.39 6.76 -3.95
CA VAL A 70 1.48 5.86 -3.55
C VAL A 70 2.80 6.45 -4.04
N VAL A 71 3.73 6.67 -3.12
CA VAL A 71 5.05 7.27 -3.40
C VAL A 71 6.15 6.53 -2.65
N ALA A 72 7.39 6.69 -3.12
CA ALA A 72 8.57 6.24 -2.41
C ALA A 72 9.16 7.38 -1.59
N GLU A 73 9.53 7.08 -0.34
CA GLU A 73 10.31 7.95 0.56
C GLU A 73 11.62 7.26 0.98
#